data_AF-A0A939VYE3-F1
#
_entry.id   AF-A0A939VYE3-F1
#
_cell.length_a   1.000
_cell.length_b   1.000
_cell.length_c   1.000
_cell.angle_alpha   90.00
_cell.angle_beta   90.00
_cell.angle_gamma   90.00
#
_symmetry.space_group_name_H-M   'P 1'
#
loop_
_entity.id
_entity.type
_entity.pdbx_description
1 polymer ?
#
loop_
_entity_poly.entity_id
_entity_poly.type
_entity_poly.pdbx_seq_one_letter_code
_entity_poly.pdbx_strand_id
1 'polypeptide(L)' 'MIGEKPKFFDSPYFVMEEDNWHLKDGAPADVVKEFNDYMNQDKLEEEKPVKKSFTDRINEMLSQTK' A
#
# COMPACT_ATOMS: atom_id res chain seq x y z
N MET A 1 16.69 -2.22 4.89
CA MET A 1 16.73 -3.31 3.89
C MET A 1 16.46 -2.67 2.55
N ILE A 2 17.31 -2.88 1.56
CA ILE A 2 17.03 -2.46 0.18
C ILE A 2 15.86 -3.34 -0.25
N GLY A 3 14.65 -2.79 -0.29
CA GLY A 3 13.47 -3.53 -0.73
C GLY A 3 13.71 -4.02 -2.14
N GLU A 4 13.56 -5.33 -2.37
CA GLU A 4 13.69 -5.88 -3.70
C GLU A 4 12.71 -5.17 -4.63
N LYS A 5 13.22 -4.59 -5.71
CA LYS A 5 12.40 -3.96 -6.73
C LYS A 5 11.43 -5.03 -7.29
N PRO A 6 10.11 -4.78 -7.30
CA PRO A 6 9.16 -5.73 -7.88
C PRO A 6 9.48 -6.00 -9.35
N LYS A 7 9.30 -7.23 -9.81
CA LYS A 7 9.68 -7.63 -11.18
C LYS A 7 8.80 -6.96 -12.23
N PHE A 8 7.58 -6.58 -11.88
CA PHE A 8 6.72 -5.79 -12.77
C PHE A 8 7.35 -4.45 -13.18
N PHE A 9 8.24 -3.84 -12.38
CA PHE A 9 8.92 -2.59 -12.76
C PHE A 9 9.85 -2.73 -13.97
N ASP A 10 10.32 -3.95 -14.27
CA ASP A 10 11.12 -4.24 -15.46
C ASP A 10 10.25 -4.75 -16.63
N SER A 11 8.94 -4.82 -16.45
CA SER A 11 8.01 -5.26 -17.49
C SER A 11 7.81 -4.18 -18.55
N PRO A 12 7.83 -4.51 -19.85
CA PRO A 12 7.55 -3.54 -20.92
C PRO A 12 6.09 -3.06 -20.95
N TYR A 13 5.23 -3.76 -20.20
CA TYR A 13 3.84 -3.42 -20.00
C TYR A 13 3.64 -2.41 -18.86
N PHE A 14 4.62 -2.25 -17.96
CA PHE A 14 4.49 -1.31 -16.87
C PHE A 14 4.78 0.12 -17.33
N VAL A 15 3.91 1.03 -16.89
CA VAL A 15 4.00 2.46 -17.18
C VAL A 15 4.15 3.19 -15.85
N MET A 16 5.33 3.77 -15.66
CA MET A 16 5.64 4.64 -14.53
C MET A 16 5.37 6.08 -14.92
N GLU A 17 4.15 6.54 -14.71
CA GLU A 17 3.79 7.96 -14.81
C GLU A 17 3.71 8.59 -13.42
N GLU A 18 4.16 9.83 -13.27
CA GLU A 18 3.98 10.58 -12.01
C GLU A 18 2.48 10.58 -11.66
N ASP A 19 2.12 9.92 -10.56
CA ASP A 19 0.75 9.67 -10.08
C ASP A 19 -0.18 8.73 -10.88
N ASN A 20 0.29 8.09 -11.97
CA ASN A 20 -0.55 7.22 -12.80
C ASN A 20 0.11 5.88 -13.15
N TRP A 21 0.60 5.16 -12.14
CA TRP A 21 1.17 3.83 -12.36
C TRP A 21 0.10 2.85 -12.83
N HIS A 22 0.30 2.26 -14.00
CA HIS A 22 -0.61 1.28 -14.58
C HIS A 22 0.13 0.26 -15.46
N LEU A 23 -0.56 -0.83 -15.79
CA LEU A 23 -0.11 -1.80 -16.78
C LEU A 23 -0.84 -1.55 -18.12
N LYS A 24 -0.11 -1.69 -19.23
CA LYS A 24 -0.67 -1.68 -20.59
C LYS A 24 -1.55 -2.91 -20.82
N ASP A 25 -2.49 -2.76 -21.75
CA ASP A 25 -3.32 -3.87 -22.23
C ASP A 25 -2.47 -5.03 -22.76
N GLY A 26 -2.87 -6.25 -22.42
CA GLY A 26 -2.17 -7.48 -22.82
C GLY A 26 -0.97 -7.83 -21.94
N ALA A 27 -0.81 -7.21 -20.76
CA ALA A 27 0.17 -7.64 -19.79
C ALA A 27 -0.01 -9.12 -19.38
N PRO A 28 1.09 -9.89 -19.20
CA PRO A 28 1.02 -11.27 -18.73
C PRO A 28 0.32 -11.36 -17.37
N ALA A 29 -0.44 -12.43 -17.15
CA ALA A 29 -1.18 -12.64 -15.91
C ALA A 29 -0.28 -12.57 -14.65
N ASP A 30 0.97 -13.06 -14.76
CA ASP A 30 1.94 -13.02 -13.66
C ASP A 30 2.33 -11.58 -13.27
N VAL A 31 2.53 -10.71 -14.27
CA VAL A 31 2.86 -9.28 -14.07
C VAL A 31 1.66 -8.54 -13.48
N VAL A 32 0.46 -8.80 -14.01
CA VAL A 32 -0.79 -8.23 -13.50
C VAL A 32 -1.01 -8.60 -12.04
N LYS A 33 -0.79 -9.87 -11.70
CA LYS A 33 -0.92 -10.35 -10.33
C LYS A 33 0.06 -9.65 -9.40
N GLU A 34 1.35 -9.59 -9.77
CA GLU A 34 2.38 -8.97 -8.92
C GLU A 34 2.12 -7.47 -8.71
N PHE A 35 1.73 -6.75 -9.76
CA PHE A 35 1.38 -5.32 -9.67
C PHE A 35 0.18 -5.08 -8.75
N ASN A 36 -0.87 -5.89 -8.87
CA ASN A 36 -2.04 -5.78 -8.00
C ASN A 36 -1.70 -6.13 -6.54
N ASP A 37 -0.89 -7.16 -6.32
CA ASP A 37 -0.44 -7.55 -4.99
C ASP A 37 0.38 -6.41 -4.34
N TYR A 38 1.28 -5.76 -5.10
CA TYR A 38 2.06 -4.60 -4.65
C TYR A 38 1.16 -3.42 -4.28
N MET A 39 0.22 -3.04 -5.16
CA MET A 39 -0.71 -1.93 -4.90
C MET A 39 -1.62 -2.18 -3.71
N ASN A 40 -2.00 -3.44 -3.47
CA ASN A 40 -2.80 -3.82 -2.31
C ASN A 40 -1.99 -3.86 -1.01
N GLN A 41 -0.71 -4.25 -1.06
CA GLN A 41 0.18 -4.19 0.10
C GLN A 41 0.37 -2.75 0.59
N ASP A 42 0.57 -1.79 -0.31
CA ASP A 42 0.66 -0.37 0.06
C ASP A 42 -0.64 0.12 0.73
N LYS A 43 -1.82 -0.27 0.22
CA LYS A 43 -3.10 0.07 0.85
C LYS A 43 -3.30 -0.54 2.23
N LEU A 44 -2.85 -1.78 2.43
CA LEU A 44 -2.90 -2.46 3.73
C LEU A 44 -1.97 -1.83 4.78
N GLU A 45 -0.91 -1.13 4.35
CA GLU A 45 -0.07 -0.36 5.26
C GLU A 45 -0.71 0.97 5.69
N GLU A 46 -1.50 1.61 4.82
CA GLU A 46 -2.28 2.80 5.16
C GLU A 46 -3.43 2.50 6.12
N GLU A 47 -3.97 1.27 6.12
CA GLU A 47 -4.97 0.81 7.09
C GLU A 47 -4.37 0.22 8.38
N LYS A 48 -3.07 0.40 8.67
CA LYS A 48 -2.58 0.14 10.04
C LYS A 48 -3.36 1.08 10.96
N PRO A 49 -4.08 0.56 11.98
CA PRO A 49 -4.81 1.43 12.90
C PRO A 49 -3.77 2.37 13.47
N VAL A 50 -3.95 3.68 13.24
CA VAL A 50 -3.20 4.75 13.87
C VAL A 50 -3.03 4.30 15.32
N LYS A 51 -1.81 3.96 15.72
CA LYS A 51 -1.55 3.51 17.09
C LYS A 51 -2.05 4.65 17.95
N LYS A 52 -3.26 4.51 18.52
CA LYS A 52 -3.92 5.57 19.30
C LYS A 52 -2.85 6.15 20.20
N SER A 53 -2.56 7.43 19.98
CA SER A 53 -1.52 8.12 20.71
C SER A 53 -1.82 7.95 22.20
N PHE A 54 -0.79 7.97 23.04
CA PHE A 54 -0.98 7.91 24.49
C PHE A 54 -2.01 8.96 24.96
N THR A 55 -2.06 10.12 24.29
CA THR A 55 -3.05 11.18 24.50
C THR A 55 -4.48 10.75 24.15
N ASP A 56 -4.68 10.02 23.06
CA ASP A 56 -6.00 9.54 22.64
C ASP A 56 -6.54 8.52 23.65
N ARG A 57 -5.65 7.68 24.19
CA ARG A 57 -5.98 6.71 25.24
C ARG A 57 -6.35 7.40 26.55
N ILE A 58 -5.67 8.48 26.93
CA ILE A 58 -6.00 9.26 28.13
C ILE A 58 -7.39 9.90 28.00
N ASN A 59 -7.67 10.55 26.87
CA ASN A 59 -8.96 11.21 26.66
C ASN A 59 -10.14 10.21 26.69
N GLU A 60 -9.93 9.01 26.16
CA GLU A 60 -10.91 7.92 26.21
C GLU A 60 -11.15 7.41 27.64
N MET A 61 -10.09 7.22 28.44
CA MET A 61 -10.22 6.84 29.85
C MET A 61 -10.96 7.91 30.68
N LEU A 62 -10.66 9.18 30.43
CA LEU A 62 -11.32 10.30 31.10
C LEU A 62 -12.80 10.42 30.70
N SER A 63 -13.15 10.09 29.46
CA SER A 63 -14.54 10.10 28.97
C SER A 63 -15.42 9.00 29.58
N GLN A 64 -14.84 7.88 30.03
CA GLN A 64 -15.59 6.78 30.65
C GLN A 64 -15.86 6.99 32.15
N THR A 65 -15.27 8.02 32.76
CA THR A 65 -15.38 8.28 34.21
C THR A 65 -16.48 9.32 34.51
N LYS A 66 -17.50 9.44 33.66
CA LYS A 66 -18.61 10.39 33.80
C LYS A 66 -19.97 9.72 33.83
#